data_AF-A0AAJ4W9L7-F1
#
_entry.id   AF-A0AAJ4W9L7-F1
#
_cell.length_a   1.000
_cell.length_b   1.000
_cell.length_c   1.000
_cell.angle_alpha   90.00
_cell.angle_beta   90.00
_cell.angle_gamma   90.00
#
_symmetry.space_group_name_H-M   'P 1'
#
loop_
_entity.id
_entity.type
_entity.pdbx_description
1 polymer ?
#
loop_
_entity_poly.entity_id
_entity_poly.type
_entity_poly.pdbx_seq_one_letter_code
_entity_poly.pdbx_strand_id
1 'polypeptide(L)'
;MDSVKKQKQFFKGVSFCIILILWGSALVLYITGHLLLSVISSTLSLLFFLYLTNLRTKFSFMFKKKISNVSANVIPPVAITSASDNELNAPSDGVDLRQRCTIIARNAVFSGNIEDNGDIRIYGKVIGNINITEGAIRVMSTGYVKGELNAPEIIIDGEVSGRCFAENIDILEHGTLRGITCCRNFSIKRGGVFVGQSEEWTPKAISEVDEAEYQQIESNNTRPDAQLYIVPDEDALEAEEQPA
;
A
#
# COMPACT_ATOMS: atom_id res chain seq x y z
N MET A 1 -12.07 0.88 -10.37
CA MET A 1 -11.55 -0.34 -9.69
C MET A 1 -11.99 -1.63 -10.40
N ASP A 2 -12.63 -1.52 -11.57
CA ASP A 2 -13.34 -2.62 -12.24
C ASP A 2 -12.47 -3.44 -13.21
N SER A 3 -11.34 -2.89 -13.64
CA SER A 3 -10.47 -3.55 -14.63
C SER A 3 -9.68 -4.74 -14.06
N VAL A 4 -9.38 -4.75 -12.76
CA VAL A 4 -8.61 -5.84 -12.10
C VAL A 4 -9.49 -7.07 -11.84
N LYS A 5 -10.78 -6.88 -11.50
CA LYS A 5 -11.75 -7.98 -11.38
C LYS A 5 -11.99 -8.66 -12.74
N LYS A 6 -12.00 -7.88 -13.84
CA LYS A 6 -12.19 -8.39 -15.20
C LYS A 6 -11.05 -9.32 -15.65
N GLN A 7 -9.80 -9.05 -15.25
CA GLN A 7 -8.64 -9.90 -15.55
C GLN A 7 -8.67 -11.26 -14.85
N LYS A 8 -9.06 -11.32 -13.56
CA LYS A 8 -9.19 -12.59 -12.83
C LYS A 8 -10.35 -13.46 -13.35
N GLN A 9 -11.43 -12.84 -13.80
CA GLN A 9 -12.56 -13.55 -14.42
C GLN A 9 -12.17 -14.18 -15.77
N PHE A 10 -11.37 -13.46 -16.56
CA PHE A 10 -10.93 -13.91 -17.88
C PHE A 10 -10.01 -15.16 -17.79
N PHE A 11 -9.11 -15.20 -16.81
CA PHE A 11 -8.20 -16.34 -16.63
C PHE A 11 -8.91 -17.64 -16.24
N LYS A 12 -10.02 -17.56 -15.47
CA LYS A 12 -10.84 -18.73 -15.13
C LYS A 12 -11.54 -19.30 -16.37
N GLY A 13 -12.04 -18.44 -17.26
CA GLY A 13 -12.65 -18.85 -18.52
C GLY A 13 -11.67 -19.56 -19.46
N VAL A 14 -10.45 -19.03 -19.60
CA VAL A 14 -9.42 -19.62 -20.47
C VAL A 14 -9.00 -21.02 -20.01
N SER A 15 -8.91 -21.27 -18.70
CA SER A 15 -8.60 -22.61 -18.18
C SER A 15 -9.68 -23.64 -18.52
N PHE A 16 -10.95 -23.24 -18.45
CA PHE A 16 -12.07 -24.11 -18.79
C PHE A 16 -12.12 -24.40 -20.30
N CYS A 17 -11.83 -23.39 -21.13
CA CYS A 17 -11.71 -23.56 -22.59
C CYS A 17 -10.60 -24.53 -22.97
N ILE A 18 -9.43 -24.50 -22.32
CA ILE A 18 -8.33 -25.43 -22.60
C ILE A 18 -8.72 -26.88 -22.29
N ILE A 19 -9.45 -27.11 -21.19
CA ILE A 19 -9.95 -28.44 -20.81
C ILE A 19 -10.96 -28.96 -21.83
N LEU A 20 -11.85 -28.10 -22.32
CA LEU A 20 -12.83 -28.45 -23.35
C LEU A 20 -12.18 -28.72 -24.71
N ILE A 21 -11.14 -27.97 -25.08
CA ILE A 21 -10.36 -28.19 -26.31
C ILE A 21 -9.58 -29.52 -26.22
N LEU A 22 -9.02 -29.85 -25.06
CA LEU A 22 -8.32 -31.12 -24.83
C LEU A 22 -9.26 -32.33 -24.88
N TRP A 23 -10.49 -32.19 -24.37
CA TRP A 23 -11.51 -33.23 -24.49
C TRP A 23 -12.05 -33.37 -25.91
N GLY A 24 -12.28 -32.24 -26.59
CA GLY A 24 -12.75 -32.22 -27.98
C GLY A 24 -11.72 -32.82 -28.94
N SER A 25 -10.44 -32.51 -28.76
CA SER A 25 -9.38 -33.12 -29.57
C SER A 25 -9.32 -34.63 -29.34
N ALA A 26 -9.38 -35.12 -28.09
CA ALA A 26 -9.44 -36.55 -27.80
C ALA A 26 -10.63 -37.27 -28.48
N LEU A 27 -11.80 -36.63 -28.55
CA LEU A 27 -13.00 -37.15 -29.22
C LEU A 27 -12.84 -37.19 -30.75
N VAL A 28 -12.30 -36.13 -31.35
CA VAL A 28 -12.05 -36.04 -32.81
C VAL A 28 -11.05 -37.11 -33.25
N LEU A 29 -9.98 -37.30 -32.47
CA LEU A 29 -8.97 -38.31 -32.73
C LEU A 29 -9.47 -39.75 -32.52
N TYR A 30 -10.50 -39.95 -31.68
CA TYR A 30 -11.21 -41.23 -31.55
C TYR A 30 -12.05 -41.56 -32.78
N ILE A 31 -12.67 -40.54 -33.41
CA ILE A 31 -13.56 -40.73 -34.57
C ILE A 31 -12.77 -40.96 -35.88
N THR A 32 -11.53 -40.47 -35.99
CA THR A 32 -10.80 -40.49 -37.27
C THR A 32 -10.14 -41.85 -37.60
N GLY A 33 -10.29 -42.88 -36.75
CA GLY A 33 -9.87 -44.26 -37.05
C GLY A 33 -8.36 -44.51 -37.25
N HIS A 34 -7.51 -43.47 -37.20
CA HIS A 34 -6.08 -43.56 -37.43
C HIS A 34 -5.30 -43.62 -36.12
N LEU A 35 -5.25 -44.83 -35.54
CA LEU A 35 -4.71 -45.13 -34.21
C LEU A 35 -3.31 -44.54 -33.96
N LEU A 36 -2.43 -44.52 -34.97
CA LEU A 36 -1.03 -44.10 -34.81
C LEU A 36 -0.84 -42.57 -34.71
N LEU A 37 -1.55 -41.79 -35.54
CA LEU A 37 -1.43 -40.33 -35.51
C LEU A 37 -2.00 -39.75 -34.20
N SER A 38 -3.00 -40.44 -33.65
CA SER A 38 -3.62 -40.06 -32.39
C SER A 38 -2.74 -40.24 -31.18
N VAL A 39 -2.02 -41.36 -31.13
CA VAL A 39 -1.05 -41.62 -30.07
C VAL A 39 0.09 -40.59 -30.12
N ILE A 40 0.55 -40.20 -31.31
CA ILE A 40 1.61 -39.20 -31.47
C ILE A 40 1.16 -37.81 -31.02
N SER A 41 -0.04 -37.36 -31.42
CA SER A 41 -0.55 -36.05 -30.99
C SER A 41 -0.84 -36.01 -29.49
N SER A 42 -1.38 -37.10 -28.93
CA SER A 42 -1.67 -37.22 -27.50
C SER A 42 -0.39 -37.17 -26.67
N THR A 43 0.62 -37.94 -27.06
CA THR A 43 1.93 -37.97 -26.38
C THR A 43 2.65 -36.62 -26.47
N LEU A 44 2.63 -35.96 -27.63
CA LEU A 44 3.26 -34.65 -27.80
C LEU A 44 2.55 -33.56 -26.99
N SER A 45 1.22 -33.58 -26.93
CA SER A 45 0.44 -32.65 -26.10
C SER A 45 0.65 -32.89 -24.60
N LEU A 46 0.76 -34.16 -24.17
CA LEU A 46 1.01 -34.51 -22.77
C LEU A 46 2.44 -34.16 -22.38
N LEU A 47 3.42 -34.37 -23.26
CA LEU A 47 4.81 -33.94 -23.07
C LEU A 47 4.90 -32.41 -23.01
N PHE A 48 4.20 -31.68 -23.88
CA PHE A 48 4.18 -30.23 -23.90
C PHE A 48 3.44 -29.66 -22.68
N PHE A 49 2.34 -30.28 -22.24
CA PHE A 49 1.63 -29.92 -21.01
C PHE A 49 2.47 -30.23 -19.77
N LEU A 50 3.16 -31.37 -19.72
CA LEU A 50 4.14 -31.68 -18.69
C LEU A 50 5.31 -30.70 -18.71
N TYR A 51 5.74 -30.26 -19.89
CA TYR A 51 6.78 -29.25 -20.04
C TYR A 51 6.30 -27.88 -19.57
N LEU A 52 5.07 -27.45 -19.92
CA LEU A 52 4.48 -26.19 -19.48
C LEU A 52 4.12 -26.22 -17.99
N THR A 53 3.69 -27.36 -17.45
CA THR A 53 3.48 -27.53 -16.00
C THR A 53 4.80 -27.64 -15.26
N ASN A 54 5.84 -28.26 -15.82
CA ASN A 54 7.21 -28.24 -15.30
C ASN A 54 7.80 -26.84 -15.35
N LEU A 55 7.50 -26.06 -16.39
CA LEU A 55 7.93 -24.67 -16.52
C LEU A 55 7.15 -23.77 -15.54
N ARG A 56 5.86 -24.05 -15.30
CA ARG A 56 5.06 -23.38 -14.27
C ARG A 56 5.45 -23.77 -12.84
N THR A 57 5.76 -25.04 -12.58
CA THR A 57 6.22 -25.51 -11.26
C THR A 57 7.67 -25.12 -11.02
N LYS A 58 8.56 -25.14 -12.01
CA LYS A 58 9.92 -24.56 -11.90
C LYS A 58 9.89 -23.04 -11.74
N PHE A 59 8.96 -22.33 -12.39
CA PHE A 59 8.80 -20.90 -12.18
C PHE A 59 8.26 -20.57 -10.77
N SER A 60 7.53 -21.50 -10.14
CA SER A 60 7.11 -21.41 -8.74
C SER A 60 8.01 -22.16 -7.75
N PHE A 61 9.11 -22.76 -8.19
CA PHE A 61 9.96 -23.60 -7.34
C PHE A 61 11.45 -23.39 -7.62
N MET A 62 11.89 -22.14 -7.64
CA MET A 62 13.30 -21.82 -7.46
C MET A 62 13.49 -20.52 -6.67
N PHE A 63 12.93 -20.49 -5.45
CA PHE A 63 13.44 -19.66 -4.35
C PHE A 63 13.19 -20.37 -3.02
N LYS A 64 14.04 -21.37 -2.73
CA LYS A 64 14.14 -21.97 -1.41
C LYS A 64 15.61 -22.19 -1.03
N LYS A 65 16.22 -21.16 -0.44
CA LYS A 65 17.31 -21.20 0.57
C LYS A 65 17.61 -19.74 0.92
N LYS A 66 17.66 -19.28 2.17
CA LYS A 66 17.94 -19.93 3.46
C LYS A 66 17.31 -19.05 4.55
N ILE A 67 16.47 -19.62 5.41
CA ILE A 67 16.19 -19.05 6.73
C ILE A 67 17.31 -19.58 7.63
N SER A 68 18.20 -18.70 8.06
CA SER A 68 19.16 -18.99 9.13
C SER A 68 18.58 -18.45 10.43
N ASN A 69 18.05 -19.37 11.24
CA ASN A 69 17.81 -19.16 12.65
C ASN A 69 19.16 -19.01 13.36
N VAL A 70 19.37 -17.92 14.09
CA VAL A 70 20.30 -17.90 15.23
C VAL A 70 19.56 -17.20 16.37
N SER A 71 19.09 -18.00 17.32
CA SER A 71 18.68 -17.55 18.64
C SER A 71 19.67 -18.12 19.67
N ALA A 72 20.04 -17.25 20.60
CA ALA A 72 20.57 -17.51 21.94
C ALA A 72 22.05 -17.97 22.09
N ASN A 73 22.94 -17.03 22.48
CA ASN A 73 23.24 -16.70 23.89
C ASN A 73 24.76 -16.58 24.24
N VAL A 74 25.09 -15.54 25.03
CA VAL A 74 26.29 -15.27 25.89
C VAL A 74 27.67 -15.16 25.16
N ILE A 75 28.59 -14.18 25.33
CA ILE A 75 29.13 -13.34 26.43
C ILE A 75 29.93 -12.14 25.81
N PRO A 76 29.96 -10.90 26.37
CA PRO A 76 30.95 -9.84 26.08
C PRO A 76 32.10 -9.85 27.12
N PRO A 77 33.15 -8.99 27.13
CA PRO A 77 33.63 -7.96 26.18
C PRO A 77 35.13 -8.19 25.82
N VAL A 78 35.80 -7.24 25.12
CA VAL A 78 37.16 -6.72 25.40
C VAL A 78 37.75 -5.99 24.17
N ALA A 79 37.72 -4.66 24.26
CA ALA A 79 38.78 -3.67 24.04
C ALA A 79 39.85 -3.79 22.91
N ILE A 80 39.82 -2.77 22.00
CA ILE A 80 40.87 -1.83 21.48
C ILE A 80 42.26 -2.43 21.03
N THR A 81 43.01 -2.02 19.98
CA THR A 81 43.22 -0.73 19.30
C THR A 81 44.05 -0.89 17.99
N SER A 82 43.83 0.06 17.08
CA SER A 82 44.78 0.74 16.14
C SER A 82 45.46 -0.04 14.99
N ALA A 83 45.21 0.39 13.75
CA ALA A 83 46.12 1.28 13.00
C ALA A 83 45.56 1.71 11.61
N SER A 84 45.77 2.99 11.25
CA SER A 84 46.06 3.58 9.91
C SER A 84 45.03 3.46 8.76
N ASP A 85 44.66 4.46 7.94
CA ASP A 85 44.99 5.89 7.75
C ASP A 85 43.88 6.56 6.87
N ASN A 86 43.65 7.87 7.10
CA ASN A 86 43.20 8.96 6.22
C ASN A 86 41.96 8.94 5.28
N GLU A 87 41.14 9.97 5.53
CA GLU A 87 40.45 10.91 4.62
C GLU A 87 39.43 10.44 3.57
N LEU A 88 38.14 10.69 3.86
CA LEU A 88 37.34 11.66 3.11
C LEU A 88 36.17 12.13 3.98
N ASN A 89 36.07 13.45 4.20
CA ASN A 89 35.03 14.09 4.98
C ASN A 89 33.65 13.84 4.35
N ALA A 90 32.84 13.00 5.00
CA ALA A 90 31.39 12.97 4.81
C ALA A 90 30.73 13.36 6.15
N PRO A 91 29.66 14.17 6.16
CA PRO A 91 29.00 14.57 7.40
C PRO A 91 28.56 13.33 8.16
N SER A 92 28.88 13.29 9.44
CA SER A 92 28.44 12.27 10.38
C SER A 92 26.92 12.35 10.57
N ASP A 93 26.16 11.77 9.64
CA ASP A 93 24.79 11.39 9.92
C ASP A 93 24.87 10.26 10.95
N GLY A 94 24.58 10.62 12.20
CA GLY A 94 24.41 9.69 13.30
C GLY A 94 23.26 8.75 12.99
N VAL A 95 23.56 7.66 12.29
CA VAL A 95 22.63 6.55 12.15
C VAL A 95 22.62 5.87 13.51
N ASP A 96 21.60 6.19 14.31
CA ASP A 96 21.28 5.48 15.54
C ASP A 96 21.00 4.00 15.20
N LEU A 97 21.99 3.14 15.45
CA LEU A 97 22.01 1.73 15.07
C LEU A 97 21.00 0.86 15.85
N ARG A 98 20.08 1.46 16.60
CA ARG A 98 19.01 0.76 17.34
C ARG A 98 17.62 0.88 16.69
N GLN A 99 17.46 1.69 15.65
CA GLN A 99 16.20 1.75 14.91
C GLN A 99 16.14 0.66 13.84
N ARG A 100 15.08 -0.16 13.85
CA ARG A 100 14.79 -1.12 12.79
C ARG A 100 14.50 -0.33 11.52
N CYS A 101 15.44 -0.32 10.59
CA CYS A 101 15.30 0.35 9.31
C CYS A 101 15.41 -0.66 8.16
N THR A 102 14.36 -0.75 7.35
CA THR A 102 14.31 -1.59 6.15
C THR A 102 14.72 -0.76 4.94
N ILE A 103 15.66 -1.26 4.13
CA ILE A 103 16.16 -0.54 2.95
C ILE A 103 15.89 -1.36 1.68
N ILE A 104 15.14 -0.78 0.74
CA ILE A 104 14.94 -1.34 -0.60
C ILE A 104 15.94 -0.70 -1.55
N ALA A 105 16.91 -1.48 -2.02
CA ALA A 105 17.99 -1.00 -2.89
C ALA A 105 17.49 -0.52 -4.26
N ARG A 106 18.25 0.38 -4.91
CA ARG A 106 17.91 1.04 -6.19
C ARG A 106 17.53 0.06 -7.33
N ASN A 107 18.15 -1.11 -7.37
CA ASN A 107 17.89 -2.11 -8.41
C ASN A 107 16.91 -3.21 -7.99
N ALA A 108 16.34 -3.10 -6.78
CA ALA A 108 15.31 -4.03 -6.32
C ALA A 108 13.96 -3.65 -6.93
N VAL A 109 13.24 -4.66 -7.42
CA VAL A 109 11.84 -4.53 -7.83
C VAL A 109 11.01 -5.41 -6.92
N PHE A 110 10.23 -4.78 -6.05
CA PHE A 110 9.30 -5.47 -5.16
C PHE A 110 7.90 -5.45 -5.75
N SER A 111 7.20 -6.58 -5.69
CA SER A 111 5.80 -6.71 -6.10
C SER A 111 5.03 -7.52 -5.05
N GLY A 112 4.12 -6.89 -4.30
CA GLY A 112 3.38 -7.57 -3.22
C GLY A 112 2.85 -6.63 -2.15
N ASN A 113 2.54 -7.18 -0.97
CA ASN A 113 2.23 -6.41 0.23
C ASN A 113 3.46 -6.36 1.14
N ILE A 114 3.77 -5.20 1.69
CA ILE A 114 4.84 -4.99 2.68
C ILE A 114 4.16 -4.63 4.00
N GLU A 115 4.47 -5.37 5.05
CA GLU A 115 4.06 -5.07 6.41
C GLU A 115 5.33 -4.94 7.25
N ASP A 116 5.56 -3.75 7.82
CA ASP A 116 6.72 -3.47 8.67
C ASP A 116 6.29 -2.63 9.88
N ASN A 117 7.06 -2.67 10.96
CA ASN A 117 6.82 -1.88 12.18
C ASN A 117 8.03 -0.96 12.46
N GLY A 118 8.66 -0.46 11.40
CA GLY A 118 9.81 0.43 11.50
C GLY A 118 9.94 1.35 10.30
N ASP A 119 11.07 2.06 10.24
CA ASP A 119 11.35 3.00 9.16
C ASP A 119 11.72 2.26 7.88
N ILE A 120 11.08 2.60 6.76
CA ILE A 120 11.43 2.06 5.44
C ILE A 120 12.05 3.15 4.56
N ARG A 121 13.16 2.81 3.90
CA ARG A 121 13.79 3.66 2.87
C ARG A 121 13.75 2.96 1.53
N ILE A 122 13.11 3.60 0.56
CA ILE A 122 12.85 3.01 -0.76
C ILE A 122 13.70 3.76 -1.80
N TYR A 123 14.74 3.09 -2.30
CA TYR A 123 15.56 3.58 -3.41
C TYR A 123 15.19 2.96 -4.76
N GLY A 124 14.51 1.80 -4.74
CA GLY A 124 14.15 1.02 -5.92
C GLY A 124 12.67 1.11 -6.30
N LYS A 125 12.17 0.08 -6.99
CA LYS A 125 10.80 0.04 -7.49
C LYS A 125 9.92 -0.83 -6.61
N VAL A 126 8.78 -0.30 -6.16
CA VAL A 126 7.81 -1.03 -5.35
C VAL A 126 6.43 -0.95 -6.01
N ILE A 127 5.80 -2.11 -6.19
CA ILE A 127 4.46 -2.23 -6.78
C ILE A 127 3.58 -3.02 -5.81
N GLY A 128 2.59 -2.37 -5.23
CA GLY A 128 1.64 -2.99 -4.31
C GLY A 128 1.42 -2.16 -3.06
N ASN A 129 1.01 -2.83 -1.98
CA ASN A 129 0.55 -2.15 -0.78
C ASN A 129 1.68 -2.13 0.26
N ILE A 130 1.81 -1.01 0.97
CA ILE A 130 2.80 -0.84 2.03
C ILE A 130 2.05 -0.39 3.26
N ASN A 131 2.13 -1.17 4.32
CA ASN A 131 1.49 -0.87 5.59
C ASN A 131 2.54 -0.83 6.70
N ILE A 132 2.67 0.34 7.33
CA ILE A 132 3.57 0.56 8.45
C ILE A 132 2.74 1.06 9.62
N THR A 133 2.89 0.40 10.75
CA THR A 133 2.21 0.72 12.01
C THR A 133 2.99 1.75 12.82
N GLU A 134 4.30 1.55 12.91
CA GLU A 134 5.23 2.35 13.70
C GLU A 134 6.39 2.77 12.79
N GLY A 135 6.62 4.07 12.61
CA GLY A 135 7.74 4.60 11.81
C GLY A 135 7.29 5.42 10.59
N ALA A 136 8.26 5.66 9.71
CA ALA A 136 8.10 6.52 8.53
C ALA A 136 8.43 5.79 7.21
N ILE A 137 7.65 6.08 6.16
CA ILE A 137 8.00 5.71 4.78
C ILE A 137 8.79 6.84 4.15
N ARG A 138 10.04 6.59 3.79
CA ARG A 138 10.87 7.53 3.02
C ARG A 138 11.10 7.00 1.61
N VAL A 139 10.48 7.64 0.63
CA VAL A 139 10.74 7.39 -0.79
C VAL A 139 11.88 8.30 -1.22
N MET A 140 13.03 7.73 -1.56
CA MET A 140 14.22 8.48 -1.94
C MET A 140 14.14 8.93 -3.40
N SER A 141 15.01 9.85 -3.84
CA SER A 141 15.04 10.40 -5.22
C SER A 141 14.95 9.40 -6.37
N THR A 142 15.48 8.17 -6.24
CA THR A 142 15.34 7.13 -7.29
C THR A 142 14.26 6.09 -7.01
N GLY A 143 13.56 6.24 -5.90
CA GLY A 143 12.45 5.39 -5.51
C GLY A 143 11.24 5.63 -6.39
N TYR A 144 10.62 4.54 -6.83
CA TYR A 144 9.33 4.56 -7.51
C TYR A 144 8.36 3.66 -6.76
N VAL A 145 7.26 4.22 -6.26
CA VAL A 145 6.23 3.44 -5.57
C VAL A 145 4.91 3.55 -6.32
N LYS A 146 4.29 2.40 -6.59
CA LYS A 146 2.96 2.33 -7.17
C LYS A 146 2.04 1.45 -6.34
N GLY A 147 1.01 2.06 -5.75
CA GLY A 147 0.00 1.34 -4.98
C GLY A 147 -0.57 2.15 -3.83
N GLU A 148 -0.89 1.47 -2.73
CA GLU A 148 -1.48 2.06 -1.54
C GLU A 148 -0.44 2.11 -0.42
N LEU A 149 -0.16 3.30 0.10
CA LEU A 149 0.80 3.53 1.18
C LEU A 149 0.02 3.92 2.43
N ASN A 150 0.24 3.19 3.53
CA ASN A 150 -0.31 3.50 4.83
C ASN A 150 0.83 3.57 5.86
N ALA A 151 1.03 4.73 6.48
CA ALA A 151 2.03 4.92 7.53
C ALA A 151 1.71 6.17 8.37
N PRO A 152 2.20 6.29 9.61
CA PRO A 152 2.07 7.54 10.38
C PRO A 152 2.70 8.75 9.66
N GLU A 153 3.89 8.56 9.08
CA GLU A 153 4.65 9.61 8.41
C GLU A 153 5.12 9.12 7.03
N ILE A 154 4.92 9.94 5.99
CA ILE A 154 5.39 9.68 4.63
C ILE A 154 6.20 10.87 4.13
N ILE A 155 7.44 10.61 3.72
CA ILE A 155 8.35 11.60 3.14
C ILE A 155 8.69 11.18 1.72
N ILE A 156 8.45 12.07 0.75
CA ILE A 156 8.55 11.77 -0.67
C ILE A 156 9.61 12.65 -1.31
N ASP A 157 10.74 12.05 -1.67
CA ASP A 157 11.82 12.63 -2.49
C ASP A 157 11.88 12.05 -3.91
N GLY A 158 11.17 10.94 -4.16
CA GLY A 158 11.09 10.26 -5.47
C GLY A 158 9.71 10.36 -6.11
N GLU A 159 9.31 9.32 -6.85
CA GLU A 159 8.00 9.28 -7.52
C GLU A 159 7.04 8.29 -6.84
N VAL A 160 5.85 8.78 -6.51
CA VAL A 160 4.77 7.98 -5.91
C VAL A 160 3.51 8.11 -6.76
N SER A 161 2.94 6.98 -7.15
CA SER A 161 1.70 6.91 -7.92
C SER A 161 0.68 6.01 -7.25
N GLY A 162 -0.40 6.59 -6.73
CA GLY A 162 -1.47 5.82 -6.10
C GLY A 162 -2.15 6.56 -4.95
N ARG A 163 -2.50 5.83 -3.90
CA ARG A 163 -3.21 6.39 -2.74
C ARG A 163 -2.30 6.40 -1.52
N CYS A 164 -2.21 7.54 -0.85
CA CYS A 164 -1.37 7.70 0.35
C CYS A 164 -2.27 8.04 1.54
N PHE A 165 -2.15 7.25 2.60
CA PHE A 165 -2.78 7.45 3.89
C PHE A 165 -1.69 7.66 4.92
N ALA A 166 -1.62 8.87 5.48
CA ALA A 166 -0.71 9.13 6.58
C ALA A 166 -1.17 10.30 7.42
N GLU A 167 -0.73 10.38 8.67
CA GLU A 167 -0.98 11.55 9.48
C GLU A 167 -0.22 12.76 8.91
N ASN A 168 1.07 12.56 8.63
CA ASN A 168 1.96 13.59 8.09
C ASN A 168 2.51 13.16 6.72
N ILE A 169 2.33 14.01 5.69
CA ILE A 169 2.92 13.82 4.36
C ILE A 169 3.79 15.04 4.01
N ASP A 170 5.07 14.78 3.78
CA ASP A 170 6.05 15.78 3.37
C ASP A 170 6.61 15.46 1.98
N ILE A 171 6.34 16.32 1.01
CA ILE A 171 6.92 16.25 -0.33
C ILE A 171 8.20 17.09 -0.35
N LEU A 172 9.35 16.46 -0.62
CA LEU A 172 10.65 17.10 -0.72
C LEU A 172 10.87 17.72 -2.11
N GLU A 173 12.05 18.30 -2.33
CA GLU A 173 12.38 19.09 -3.53
C GLU A 173 12.34 18.31 -4.84
N HIS A 174 12.62 17.00 -4.81
CA HIS A 174 12.53 16.11 -5.97
C HIS A 174 11.29 15.21 -5.94
N GLY A 175 10.44 15.37 -4.92
CA GLY A 175 9.26 14.55 -4.71
C GLY A 175 8.15 14.82 -5.73
N THR A 176 7.63 13.76 -6.34
CA THR A 176 6.45 13.79 -7.20
C THR A 176 5.40 12.82 -6.69
N LEU A 177 4.25 13.34 -6.27
CA LEU A 177 3.12 12.55 -5.82
C LEU A 177 1.95 12.67 -6.80
N ARG A 178 1.51 11.54 -7.35
CA ARG A 178 0.40 11.45 -8.31
C ARG A 178 -0.71 10.56 -7.78
N GLY A 179 -1.88 11.12 -7.48
CA GLY A 179 -3.05 10.36 -7.08
C GLY A 179 -3.83 10.98 -5.93
N ILE A 180 -4.31 10.15 -5.01
CA ILE A 180 -5.21 10.58 -3.93
C ILE A 180 -4.44 10.56 -2.60
N THR A 181 -4.57 11.60 -1.79
CA THR A 181 -3.89 11.70 -0.48
C THR A 181 -4.91 11.96 0.61
N CYS A 182 -4.81 11.21 1.69
CA CYS A 182 -5.60 11.40 2.90
C CYS A 182 -4.61 11.64 4.02
N CYS A 183 -4.54 12.88 4.52
CA CYS A 183 -3.60 13.23 5.58
C CYS A 183 -4.09 14.37 6.47
N ARG A 184 -3.60 14.39 7.71
CA ARG A 184 -3.89 15.46 8.67
C ARG A 184 -3.01 16.68 8.41
N ASN A 185 -1.72 16.46 8.20
CA ASN A 185 -0.74 17.50 7.88
C ASN A 185 -0.13 17.20 6.51
N PHE A 186 -0.19 18.19 5.62
CA PHE A 186 0.32 18.11 4.26
C PHE A 186 1.28 19.26 3.98
N SER A 187 2.53 18.94 3.61
CA SER A 187 3.57 19.93 3.33
C SER A 187 4.27 19.64 2.00
N ILE A 188 4.61 20.68 1.26
CA ILE A 188 5.35 20.60 0.00
C ILE A 188 6.53 21.57 0.07
N LYS A 189 7.75 21.05 -0.02
CA LYS A 189 8.97 21.84 -0.18
C LYS A 189 9.08 22.39 -1.61
N ARG A 190 9.88 23.46 -1.77
CA ARG A 190 10.14 24.06 -3.08
C ARG A 190 10.69 23.00 -4.05
N GLY A 191 10.07 22.88 -5.22
CA GLY A 191 10.40 21.87 -6.23
C GLY A 191 9.50 20.63 -6.20
N GLY A 192 8.82 20.36 -5.07
CA GLY A 192 7.87 19.27 -4.95
C GLY A 192 6.65 19.43 -5.84
N VAL A 193 6.20 18.32 -6.45
CA VAL A 193 5.07 18.29 -7.39
C VAL A 193 3.98 17.38 -6.84
N PHE A 194 2.79 17.94 -6.64
CA PHE A 194 1.59 17.18 -6.30
C PHE A 194 0.56 17.27 -7.43
N VAL A 195 0.09 16.11 -7.92
CA VAL A 195 -0.93 16.03 -8.97
C VAL A 195 -2.01 15.04 -8.57
N GLY A 196 -3.16 15.56 -8.15
CA GLY A 196 -4.34 14.75 -7.89
C GLY A 196 -5.31 15.39 -6.90
N GLN A 197 -5.91 14.57 -6.04
CA GLN A 197 -6.96 15.00 -5.10
C GLN A 197 -6.50 14.76 -3.67
N SER A 198 -6.75 15.72 -2.79
CA SER A 198 -6.57 15.56 -1.35
C SER A 198 -7.95 15.39 -0.72
N GLU A 199 -8.12 14.30 0.02
CA GLU A 199 -9.30 14.00 0.83
C GLU A 199 -9.01 14.33 2.29
N GLU A 200 -10.05 14.73 3.02
CA GLU A 200 -9.95 15.02 4.44
C GLU A 200 -9.59 13.76 5.24
N TRP A 201 -8.68 13.89 6.21
CA TRP A 201 -8.38 12.80 7.13
C TRP A 201 -9.55 12.60 8.09
N THR A 202 -10.45 11.70 7.71
CA THR A 202 -11.34 11.08 8.68
C THR A 202 -10.58 9.91 9.30
N PRO A 203 -10.26 9.93 10.61
CA PRO A 203 -9.97 8.68 11.30
C PRO A 203 -11.13 7.77 10.97
N LYS A 204 -10.88 6.58 10.44
CA LYS A 204 -11.93 5.61 10.11
C LYS A 204 -12.68 5.30 11.41
N ALA A 205 -13.68 6.12 11.71
CA ALA A 205 -14.66 5.85 12.71
C ALA A 205 -15.25 4.51 12.31
N ILE A 206 -15.42 3.63 13.28
CA ILE A 206 -16.19 2.42 13.10
C ILE A 206 -17.58 2.88 12.66
N SER A 207 -17.82 2.90 11.35
CA SER A 207 -19.12 3.18 10.74
C SER A 207 -19.53 1.96 9.93
N GLU A 208 -19.50 0.81 10.61
CA GLU A 208 -20.62 -0.12 10.60
C GLU A 208 -21.29 0.03 11.99
N VAL A 209 -21.97 1.15 12.18
CA VAL A 209 -23.09 1.20 13.13
C VAL A 209 -24.27 1.60 12.28
N ASP A 210 -25.20 0.67 12.18
CA ASP A 210 -26.41 0.74 11.39
C ASP A 210 -27.10 2.10 11.54
N GLU A 211 -27.49 2.64 10.41
CA GLU A 211 -28.23 3.89 10.19
C GLU A 211 -29.69 3.80 10.69
N ALA A 212 -29.93 3.10 11.81
CA ALA A 212 -31.25 2.75 12.32
C ALA A 212 -31.60 3.32 13.72
N GLU A 213 -30.66 3.92 14.46
CA GLU A 213 -30.92 4.31 15.87
C GLU A 213 -30.88 5.83 16.15
N TYR A 214 -31.05 6.70 15.14
CA TYR A 214 -31.28 8.14 15.37
C TYR A 214 -32.75 8.58 15.22
N GLN A 215 -33.63 7.74 14.68
CA GLN A 215 -35.06 8.09 14.49
C GLN A 215 -35.97 7.69 15.67
N GLN A 216 -35.43 7.16 16.78
CA GLN A 216 -36.24 6.80 17.96
C GLN A 216 -36.05 7.71 19.19
N ILE A 217 -35.05 8.60 19.20
CA ILE A 217 -34.83 9.52 20.32
C ILE A 217 -35.67 10.81 20.16
N GLU A 218 -35.97 11.24 18.92
CA GLU A 218 -36.77 12.45 18.66
C GLU A 218 -38.29 12.26 18.74
N SER A 219 -38.79 11.02 18.81
CA SER A 219 -40.24 10.76 18.83
C SER A 219 -40.86 10.65 20.23
N ASN A 220 -40.08 10.70 21.32
CA ASN A 220 -40.63 10.46 22.67
C ASN A 220 -40.48 11.64 23.65
N ASN A 221 -40.28 12.87 23.19
CA ASN A 221 -40.48 14.03 24.06
C ASN A 221 -41.06 15.25 23.35
N THR A 222 -42.37 15.18 23.14
CA THR A 222 -43.29 16.32 23.13
C THR A 222 -44.38 15.90 24.11
N ARG A 223 -44.56 16.48 25.30
CA ARG A 223 -44.87 17.89 25.66
C ARG A 223 -45.18 17.91 27.19
N PRO A 224 -45.49 19.05 27.85
CA PRO A 224 -44.97 20.42 27.81
C PRO A 224 -43.98 20.59 29.00
N ASP A 225 -43.17 21.64 29.12
CA ASP A 225 -43.52 22.83 29.90
C ASP A 225 -42.45 23.88 29.57
N ALA A 226 -42.85 24.91 28.84
CA ALA A 226 -42.02 26.08 28.62
C ALA A 226 -41.99 26.91 29.91
N GLN A 227 -40.81 27.06 30.51
CA GLN A 227 -40.48 28.28 31.25
C GLN A 227 -39.30 28.96 30.59
N LEU A 228 -39.67 30.05 29.93
CA LEU A 228 -38.86 31.11 29.34
C LEU A 228 -37.89 31.64 30.40
N TYR A 229 -36.58 31.57 30.17
CA TYR A 229 -35.65 32.48 30.82
C TYR A 229 -34.94 33.29 29.75
N ILE A 230 -35.27 34.58 29.76
CA ILE A 230 -34.74 35.63 28.90
C ILE A 230 -33.30 35.91 29.37
N VAL A 231 -32.32 35.79 28.48
CA VAL A 231 -31.01 36.47 28.66
C VAL A 231 -31.18 37.86 28.03
N PRO A 232 -30.87 38.96 28.74
CA PRO A 232 -31.05 40.31 28.20
C PRO A 232 -29.95 40.60 27.17
N ASP A 233 -30.35 41.04 25.97
CA ASP A 233 -29.46 41.68 25.01
C ASP A 233 -29.05 43.06 25.57
N GLU A 234 -27.79 43.15 25.98
CA GLU A 234 -27.07 44.40 26.16
C GLU A 234 -26.54 44.79 24.77
N ASP A 235 -27.00 45.94 24.26
CA ASP A 235 -26.38 46.81 23.23
C ASP A 235 -27.39 47.33 22.18
N ALA A 236 -28.14 48.35 22.59
CA ALA A 236 -28.66 49.36 21.67
C ALA A 236 -28.67 50.72 22.39
N LEU A 237 -27.55 51.45 22.26
CA LEU A 237 -27.49 52.89 22.46
C LEU A 237 -28.27 53.58 21.32
N GLU A 238 -29.26 54.38 21.67
CA GLU A 238 -29.44 55.71 21.05
C GLU A 238 -30.29 56.56 21.99
N ALA A 239 -29.66 57.63 22.48
CA ALA A 239 -30.25 58.67 23.30
C ALA A 239 -30.57 59.89 22.44
N GLU A 240 -31.64 60.60 22.85
CA GLU A 240 -32.09 61.94 22.39
C GLU A 240 -32.58 62.02 20.93
N GLU A 241 -33.75 62.58 20.62
CA GLU A 241 -34.21 63.93 20.98
C GLU A 241 -35.73 64.06 20.68
N GLN A 242 -36.53 64.55 21.64
CA GLN A 242 -37.79 65.32 21.40
C GLN A 242 -37.38 66.80 21.23
N PRO A 243 -38.20 67.76 20.70
CA PRO A 243 -39.65 67.79 20.42
C PRO A 243 -39.95 68.28 18.97
N ALA A 244 -41.17 68.47 18.44
CA ALA A 244 -42.32 69.24 18.89
C ALA A 244 -43.54 68.92 18.00
#